data_AF-A0A944TMU7-F1
#
_entry.id   AF-A0A944TMU7-F1
#
_cell.length_a   1.000
_cell.length_b   1.000
_cell.length_c   1.000
_cell.angle_alpha   90.00
_cell.angle_beta   90.00
_cell.angle_gamma   90.00
#
_symmetry.space_group_name_H-M   'P 1'
#
loop_
_entity.id
_entity.type
_entity.pdbx_description
1 polymer ?
#
loop_
_entity_poly.entity_id
_entity_poly.type
_entity_poly.pdbx_seq_one_letter_code
_entity_poly.pdbx_strand_id
1 'polypeptide(L)' 'MNNSELQQVLDKLESLEDEELAVELLKEFDSKTKALGQLLMNLDPELAHDEWKSKCAAAKEEVDKILEKISDY' A
#
# COMPACT_ATOMS: atom_id res chain seq x y z
N MET A 1 1.76 4.13 -8.36
CA MET A 1 1.70 2.68 -8.58
C MET A 1 1.17 2.45 -9.97
N ASN A 2 1.90 1.72 -10.79
CA ASN A 2 1.45 1.36 -12.13
C ASN A 2 0.88 -0.08 -12.13
N ASN A 3 0.15 -0.47 -13.17
CA ASN A 3 -0.46 -1.81 -13.24
C ASN A 3 0.57 -2.95 -13.19
N SER A 4 1.82 -2.71 -13.59
CA SER A 4 2.89 -3.72 -13.54
C SER A 4 3.35 -4.01 -12.12
N GLU A 5 3.46 -2.99 -11.27
CA GLU A 5 3.85 -3.15 -9.87
C GLU A 5 2.75 -3.89 -9.09
N LEU A 6 1.48 -3.57 -9.36
CA LEU A 6 0.35 -4.29 -8.77
C LEU A 6 0.36 -5.76 -9.17
N GLN A 7 0.61 -6.06 -10.45
CA GLN A 7 0.67 -7.44 -10.92
C GLN A 7 1.77 -8.24 -10.23
N GLN A 8 2.96 -7.65 -10.05
CA GLN A 8 4.08 -8.31 -9.35
C GLN A 8 3.73 -8.67 -7.89
N VAL A 9 3.02 -7.79 -7.20
CA VAL A 9 2.54 -8.06 -5.84
C VAL A 9 1.56 -9.21 -5.82
N LEU A 10 0.59 -9.22 -6.73
CA LEU A 10 -0.40 -10.30 -6.83
C LEU A 10 0.24 -11.64 -7.18
N ASP A 11 1.12 -11.66 -8.19
CA ASP A 11 1.87 -12.86 -8.58
C ASP A 11 2.68 -13.41 -7.40
N LYS A 12 3.28 -12.53 -6.60
CA LYS A 12 4.05 -12.94 -5.42
C LYS A 12 3.15 -13.56 -4.35
N LEU A 13 2.02 -12.94 -4.04
CA LEU A 13 1.06 -13.44 -3.05
C LEU A 13 0.45 -14.77 -3.49
N GLU A 14 0.14 -14.94 -4.77
CA GLU A 14 -0.36 -16.20 -5.34
C GLU A 14 0.66 -17.34 -5.30
N SER A 15 1.96 -17.01 -5.22
CA SER A 15 3.05 -18.00 -5.12
C SER A 15 3.29 -18.54 -3.71
N LEU A 16 2.67 -17.96 -2.67
CA LEU A 16 2.85 -18.38 -1.29
C LEU A 16 2.08 -19.68 -1.03
N GLU A 17 2.75 -20.67 -0.40
CA GLU A 17 2.10 -21.92 0.00
C GLU A 17 1.08 -21.72 1.14
N ASP A 18 1.32 -20.72 2.00
CA ASP A 18 0.43 -20.35 3.09
C ASP A 18 -0.62 -19.33 2.62
N GLU A 19 -1.80 -19.85 2.28
CA GLU A 19 -2.95 -19.06 1.80
C GLU A 19 -3.45 -18.05 2.85
N GLU A 20 -3.41 -18.40 4.15
CA GLU A 20 -3.86 -17.50 5.21
C GLU A 20 -2.92 -16.28 5.30
N LEU A 21 -1.61 -16.53 5.28
CA LEU A 21 -0.60 -15.46 5.23
C LEU A 21 -0.75 -14.59 3.98
N ALA A 22 -0.96 -15.20 2.80
CA ALA A 22 -1.17 -14.45 1.56
C ALA A 22 -2.37 -13.51 1.65
N VAL A 23 -3.48 -13.98 2.23
CA VAL A 23 -4.69 -13.18 2.46
C VAL A 23 -4.45 -12.06 3.47
N GLU A 24 -3.69 -12.30 4.55
CA GLU A 24 -3.34 -11.26 5.52
C GLU A 24 -2.48 -10.15 4.89
N LEU A 25 -1.46 -10.53 4.13
CA LEU A 25 -0.60 -9.60 3.41
C LEU A 25 -1.38 -8.78 2.37
N LEU A 26 -2.30 -9.42 1.63
CA LEU A 26 -3.16 -8.75 0.66
C LEU A 26 -4.06 -7.71 1.33
N LYS A 27 -4.68 -8.05 2.47
CA LYS A 27 -5.53 -7.12 3.24
C LYS A 27 -4.72 -5.93 3.75
N GLU A 28 -3.51 -6.18 4.25
CA GLU A 28 -2.63 -5.13 4.72
C GLU A 28 -2.20 -4.20 3.57
N PHE A 29 -1.84 -4.77 2.43
CA PHE A 29 -1.50 -4.02 1.21
C PHE A 29 -2.67 -3.16 0.71
N ASP A 30 -3.87 -3.72 0.58
CA ASP A 30 -5.08 -2.99 0.15
C ASP A 30 -5.40 -1.83 1.11
N SER A 31 -5.33 -2.07 2.42
CA SER A 31 -5.57 -1.03 3.42
C SER A 31 -4.58 0.14 3.30
N LYS A 32 -3.28 -0.13 3.14
CA LYS A 32 -2.24 0.91 3.06
C LYS A 32 -2.32 1.69 1.74
N THR A 33 -2.55 1.00 0.63
CA THR A 33 -2.69 1.63 -0.69
C THR A 33 -3.96 2.47 -0.79
N LYS A 34 -5.07 2.03 -0.20
CA LYS A 34 -6.29 2.82 -0.08
C LYS A 34 -6.08 4.10 0.72
N ALA A 35 -5.40 4.02 1.86
CA ALA A 35 -5.10 5.20 2.67
C ALA A 35 -4.26 6.24 1.91
N LEU A 36 -3.21 5.79 1.20
CA LEU A 36 -2.41 6.66 0.34
C LEU A 36 -3.25 7.24 -0.81
N GLY A 37 -4.08 6.43 -1.47
CA GLY A 37 -4.95 6.88 -2.56
C GLY A 37 -5.92 7.99 -2.12
N GLN A 38 -6.52 7.85 -0.93
CA GLN A 38 -7.42 8.86 -0.37
C GLN A 38 -6.71 10.20 -0.13
N LEU A 39 -5.47 10.16 0.37
CA LEU A 39 -4.64 11.35 0.58
C LEU A 39 -4.25 12.01 -0.74
N LEU A 40 -3.82 11.22 -1.73
CA LEU A 40 -3.41 11.72 -3.06
C LEU A 40 -4.56 12.33 -3.84
N MET A 41 -5.77 11.80 -3.68
CA MET A 41 -6.99 12.38 -4.27
C MET A 41 -7.45 13.66 -3.55
N ASN A 42 -6.74 14.09 -2.50
CA ASN A 42 -7.04 15.26 -1.70
C ASN A 42 -8.52 15.32 -1.28
N LEU A 43 -9.05 14.17 -0.83
CA LEU A 43 -10.45 14.05 -0.42
C LEU A 43 -10.77 14.84 0.85
N ASP A 44 -9.75 15.37 1.52
CA ASP A 44 -9.88 16.25 2.67
C ASP A 44 -9.39 17.67 2.32
N PRO A 45 -10.31 18.59 1.95
CA PRO A 45 -9.97 19.96 1.59
C PRO A 45 -9.62 20.84 2.80
N GLU A 46 -9.85 20.37 4.03
CA GLU A 46 -9.52 21.11 5.26
C GLU A 46 -8.08 20.88 5.70
N LEU A 47 -7.39 19.91 5.09
CA LEU A 47 -6.02 19.59 5.43
C LEU A 47 -5.06 20.70 4.97
N ALA A 48 -4.28 21.23 5.91
CA ALA A 48 -3.20 22.16 5.58
C ALA A 48 -2.17 21.50 4.65
N HIS A 49 -1.62 22.26 3.70
CA HIS A 49 -0.71 21.70 2.68
C HIS A 49 0.49 20.96 3.27
N ASP A 50 1.09 21.49 4.33
CA ASP A 50 2.24 20.86 4.99
C ASP A 50 1.84 19.58 5.73
N GLU A 51 0.66 19.57 6.35
CA GLU A 51 0.09 18.38 7.00
C GLU A 51 -0.24 17.30 5.96
N TRP A 52 -0.80 17.70 4.82
CA TRP A 52 -1.13 16.81 3.70
C TRP A 52 0.11 16.15 3.15
N LYS A 53 1.17 16.95 2.93
CA LYS A 53 2.45 16.46 2.48
C LYS A 53 3.06 15.48 3.47
N SER A 54 3.01 15.77 4.77
CA SER A 54 3.50 14.88 5.82
C SER A 54 2.73 13.57 5.86
N LYS A 55 1.40 13.61 5.74
CA LYS A 55 0.56 12.40 5.73
C LYS A 55 0.79 11.57 4.47
N CYS A 56 0.93 12.22 3.31
CA CYS A 56 1.28 11.52 2.06
C CYS A 56 2.63 10.81 2.17
N ALA A 57 3.65 11.48 2.74
CA ALA A 57 4.96 10.89 2.94
C ALA A 57 4.90 9.66 3.88
N ALA A 58 4.21 9.79 5.02
CA ALA A 58 4.03 8.68 5.96
C ALA A 58 3.25 7.52 5.33
N ALA A 59 2.14 7.79 4.64
CA ALA A 59 1.34 6.76 3.99
C ALA A 59 2.12 6.05 2.87
N LYS A 60 2.99 6.78 2.15
CA LYS A 60 3.88 6.19 1.15
C LYS A 60 4.91 5.28 1.80
N GLU A 61 5.53 5.70 2.90
CA GLU A 61 6.48 4.85 3.64
C GLU A 61 5.83 3.55 4.11
N GLU A 62 4.57 3.60 4.57
CA GLU A 62 3.84 2.40 4.95
C GLU A 62 3.56 1.46 3.78
N VAL A 63 3.21 1.99 2.59
CA VAL A 63 3.08 1.20 1.37
C VAL A 63 4.41 0.57 0.99
N ASP A 64 5.50 1.33 1.05
CA ASP A 64 6.84 0.83 0.71
C ASP A 64 7.26 -0.30 1.67
N LYS A 65 6.95 -0.22 2.97
CA LYS A 65 7.20 -1.29 3.96
C LYS A 65 6.43 -2.58 3.68
N ILE A 66 5.14 -2.50 3.30
CA ILE A 66 4.37 -3.72 3.01
C ILE A 66 4.84 -4.36 1.70
N LEU A 67 5.28 -3.57 0.72
CA LEU A 67 5.88 -4.08 -0.51
C LEU A 67 7.18 -4.83 -0.22
N GLU A 68 8.06 -4.28 0.62
CA GLU A 68 9.29 -4.95 1.07
C GLU A 68 8.96 -6.25 1.81
N LYS A 69 8.02 -6.19 2.77
CA LYS A 69 7.55 -7.38 3.50
C LYS A 69 7.04 -8.48 2.57
N ILE A 70 6.23 -8.16 1.55
CA ILE A 70 5.73 -9.14 0.58
C ILE A 70 6.86 -9.71 -0.28
N SER A 71 7.84 -8.87 -0.64
CA SER A 71 9.00 -9.30 -1.45
C SER A 71 9.95 -10.23 -0.72
N ASP A 72 9.97 -10.21 0.61
CA ASP A 72 10.87 -11.02 1.45
C ASP A 72 10.36 -12.46 1.69
N TYR A 73 9.08 -12.73 1.40
CA TYR A 73 8.55 -14.09 1.33
C TYR A 73 8.95 -14.74 -0.01
#